data_AF-A0A937TMT8-F1
#
_entry.id   AF-A0A937TMT8-F1
#
_cell.length_a   1.000
_cell.length_b   1.000
_cell.length_c   1.000
_cell.angle_alpha   90.00
_cell.angle_beta   90.00
_cell.angle_gamma   90.00
#
_symmetry.space_group_name_H-M   'P 1'
#
loop_
_entity.id
_entity.type
_entity.pdbx_description
1 polymer ?
#
loop_
_entity_poly.entity_id
_entity_poly.type
_entity_poly.pdbx_seq_one_letter_code
_entity_poly.pdbx_strand_id
1 'polypeptide(L)'
;SGWANDWIIDFQSSSDSCYWKIDNRSTGTYQVIAEMAVDKESVPFNLEVTTSSGNLEYTIQNTLDAPRLESPDRVPRWEVYERDWPRTEIGNIYIQKGEQFISFKAANQAGLSGLELKSLIITKIK
;
A
#
# COMPACT_ATOMS: atom_id res chain seq x y z
N SER A 1 4.68 22.64 -7.86
CA SER A 1 4.32 22.81 -6.45
C SER A 1 4.20 21.43 -5.85
N GLY A 2 5.12 21.01 -4.96
CA GLY A 2 4.99 19.72 -4.28
C GLY A 2 3.99 19.86 -3.13
N TRP A 3 2.87 19.16 -3.22
CA TRP A 3 1.97 19.01 -2.08
C TRP A 3 2.46 17.81 -1.26
N ALA A 4 2.59 17.96 0.05
CA ALA A 4 2.93 16.86 0.93
C ALA A 4 1.62 16.19 1.39
N ASN A 5 1.41 14.95 0.96
CA ASN A 5 0.42 14.04 1.53
C ASN A 5 1.15 12.87 2.20
N ASP A 6 0.48 12.14 3.09
CA ASP A 6 1.05 11.07 3.89
C ASP A 6 0.78 9.68 3.30
N TRP A 7 0.65 9.58 1.97
CA TRP A 7 0.49 8.35 1.18
C TRP A 7 1.25 8.43 -0.15
N ILE A 8 1.39 7.31 -0.85
CA ILE A 8 2.08 7.22 -2.14
C ILE A 8 1.02 7.21 -3.25
N ILE A 9 1.22 8.02 -4.28
CA ILE A 9 0.37 8.10 -5.47
C ILE A 9 1.25 7.97 -6.73
N ASP A 10 0.63 8.09 -7.91
CA ASP A 10 1.31 8.13 -9.21
C ASP A 10 2.10 6.84 -9.56
N PHE A 11 1.53 5.67 -9.28
CA PHE A 11 2.02 4.37 -9.77
C PHE A 11 1.71 4.17 -11.28
N GLN A 12 2.33 4.97 -12.17
CA GLN A 12 1.98 5.08 -13.59
C GLN A 12 2.59 3.99 -14.50
N SER A 13 3.65 3.32 -14.05
CA SER A 13 4.37 2.29 -14.79
C SER A 13 4.31 0.94 -14.08
N SER A 14 4.36 -0.15 -14.85
CA SER A 14 4.46 -1.52 -14.32
C SER A 14 5.78 -1.80 -13.57
N SER A 15 6.74 -0.89 -13.65
CA SER A 15 7.98 -0.90 -12.86
C SER A 15 7.88 -0.13 -11.54
N ASP A 16 6.81 0.63 -11.34
CA ASP A 16 6.70 1.50 -10.17
C ASP A 16 6.53 0.68 -8.91
N SER A 17 7.33 1.04 -7.93
CA SER A 17 7.41 0.33 -6.67
C SER A 17 7.83 1.27 -5.56
N CYS A 18 7.48 0.88 -4.35
CA CYS A 18 7.98 1.48 -3.13
C CYS A 18 8.47 0.37 -2.20
N TYR A 19 9.29 0.72 -1.23
CA TYR A 19 9.81 -0.25 -0.28
C TYR A 19 10.00 0.34 1.11
N TRP A 20 9.95 -0.54 2.10
CA TRP A 20 10.29 -0.25 3.47
C TRP A 20 11.48 -1.10 3.88
N LYS A 21 12.52 -0.45 4.43
CA LYS A 21 13.57 -1.17 5.16
C LYS A 21 13.03 -1.53 6.53
N ILE A 22 13.04 -2.80 6.89
CA ILE A 22 12.60 -3.30 8.19
C ILE A 22 13.73 -4.07 8.88
N ASP A 23 13.72 -4.12 10.22
CA ASP A 23 14.53 -5.04 11.02
C ASP A 23 13.58 -5.99 11.76
N ASN A 24 13.38 -7.18 11.19
CA ASN A 24 12.45 -8.15 11.75
C ASN A 24 13.09 -8.90 12.94
N ARG A 25 12.42 -8.89 14.09
CA ARG A 25 12.92 -9.52 15.32
C ARG A 25 12.86 -11.04 15.30
N SER A 26 11.96 -11.64 14.50
CA SER A 26 11.79 -13.10 14.47
C SER A 26 11.32 -13.63 13.12
N THR A 27 11.95 -14.71 12.68
CA THR A 27 11.54 -15.44 11.48
C THR A 27 10.12 -16.01 11.63
N GLY A 28 9.33 -15.99 10.56
CA GLY A 28 8.01 -16.63 10.52
C GLY A 28 7.12 -16.13 9.38
N THR A 29 5.87 -16.59 9.40
CA THR A 29 4.82 -16.14 8.47
C THR A 29 4.10 -14.93 9.04
N TYR A 30 3.88 -13.92 8.20
CA TYR A 30 3.21 -12.67 8.54
C TYR A 30 2.01 -12.47 7.61
N GLN A 31 0.87 -12.06 8.16
CA GLN A 31 -0.23 -11.51 7.38
C GLN A 31 0.15 -10.11 6.92
N VAL A 32 -0.10 -9.81 5.65
CA VAL A 32 0.10 -8.51 5.01
C VAL A 32 -1.26 -7.91 4.69
N ILE A 33 -1.48 -6.70 5.20
CA ILE A 33 -2.63 -5.86 4.92
C ILE A 33 -2.11 -4.56 4.31
N ALA A 34 -2.75 -4.07 3.26
CA ALA A 34 -2.49 -2.73 2.74
C ALA A 34 -3.65 -1.80 3.09
N GLU A 35 -3.33 -0.60 3.54
CA GLU A 35 -4.28 0.52 3.58
C GLU A 35 -4.12 1.29 2.27
N MET A 36 -5.14 1.24 1.41
CA MET A 36 -5.05 1.80 0.05
C MET A 36 -6.41 2.17 -0.53
N ALA A 37 -6.41 3.08 -1.50
CA ALA A 37 -7.58 3.42 -2.32
C ALA A 37 -7.29 3.13 -3.79
N VAL A 38 -8.34 2.79 -4.54
CA VAL A 38 -8.26 2.45 -5.97
C VAL A 38 -9.53 2.93 -6.68
N ASP A 39 -9.36 3.75 -7.71
CA ASP A 39 -10.46 4.18 -8.57
C ASP A 39 -10.99 3.05 -9.49
N LYS A 40 -12.13 3.30 -10.16
CA LYS A 40 -12.78 2.30 -11.04
C LYS A 40 -12.04 2.10 -12.34
N GLU A 41 -11.30 3.11 -12.81
CA GLU A 41 -10.54 3.08 -14.05
C GLU A 41 -9.27 2.23 -13.93
N SER A 42 -8.77 2.05 -12.70
CA SER A 42 -7.53 1.32 -12.39
C SER A 42 -7.73 -0.16 -12.08
N VAL A 43 -8.96 -0.69 -12.13
CA VAL A 43 -9.22 -2.12 -11.88
C VAL A 43 -9.62 -2.87 -13.16
N PRO A 44 -9.29 -4.17 -13.28
CA PRO A 44 -8.49 -4.97 -12.35
C PRO A 44 -6.97 -4.80 -12.57
N PHE A 45 -6.18 -4.98 -11.51
CA PHE A 45 -4.72 -4.98 -11.61
C PHE A 45 -4.07 -5.89 -10.56
N ASN A 46 -2.80 -6.26 -10.77
CA ASN A 46 -2.07 -7.11 -9.85
C ASN A 46 -1.15 -6.28 -8.94
N LEU A 47 -1.07 -6.72 -7.69
CA LEU A 47 -0.13 -6.26 -6.69
C LEU A 47 0.87 -7.36 -6.42
N GLU A 48 2.12 -6.98 -6.26
CA GLU A 48 3.20 -7.87 -5.86
C GLU A 48 3.84 -7.32 -4.58
N VAL A 49 3.88 -8.15 -3.54
CA VAL A 49 4.60 -7.87 -2.29
C VAL A 49 5.75 -8.86 -2.16
N THR A 50 6.97 -8.35 -2.11
CA THR A 50 8.17 -9.18 -2.04
C THR A 50 9.00 -8.88 -0.81
N THR A 51 9.66 -9.92 -0.32
CA THR A 51 10.69 -9.88 0.73
C THR A 51 11.93 -10.62 0.23
N SER A 52 12.99 -10.70 1.02
CA SER A 52 14.17 -11.51 0.66
C SER A 52 13.86 -13.02 0.60
N SER A 53 12.76 -13.47 1.21
CA SER A 53 12.46 -14.90 1.40
C SER A 53 11.07 -15.33 0.93
N GLY A 54 10.30 -14.43 0.32
CA GLY A 54 8.91 -14.69 -0.06
C GLY A 54 8.38 -13.68 -1.06
N ASN A 55 7.39 -14.11 -1.82
CA ASN A 55 6.63 -13.29 -2.76
C ASN A 55 5.14 -13.60 -2.55
N LEU A 56 4.31 -12.58 -2.70
CA LEU A 56 2.88 -12.69 -2.73
C LEU A 56 2.30 -11.83 -3.86
N GLU A 57 1.42 -12.43 -4.65
CA GLU A 57 0.65 -11.73 -5.68
C GLU A 57 -0.83 -11.65 -5.26
N TYR A 58 -1.46 -10.52 -5.54
CA TYR A 58 -2.88 -10.29 -5.26
C TYR A 58 -3.52 -9.49 -6.37
N THR A 59 -4.69 -9.92 -6.86
CA THR A 59 -5.43 -9.17 -7.89
C THR A 59 -6.51 -8.33 -7.24
N ILE A 60 -6.43 -7.02 -7.42
CA ILE A 60 -7.51 -6.10 -7.05
C ILE A 60 -8.58 -6.17 -8.14
N GLN A 61 -9.81 -6.50 -7.73
CA GLN A 61 -10.95 -6.68 -8.63
C GLN A 61 -11.96 -5.55 -8.52
N ASN A 62 -11.98 -4.85 -7.37
CA ASN A 62 -13.00 -3.86 -7.04
C ASN A 62 -12.34 -2.54 -6.66
N THR A 63 -13.07 -1.45 -6.87
CA THR A 63 -12.72 -0.14 -6.35
C THR A 63 -12.65 -0.12 -4.84
N LEU A 64 -11.76 0.70 -4.30
CA LEU A 64 -11.60 0.94 -2.88
C LEU A 64 -11.68 2.45 -2.64
N ASP A 65 -12.78 2.91 -2.05
CA ASP A 65 -12.94 4.31 -1.69
C ASP A 65 -12.39 4.58 -0.30
N ALA A 66 -11.67 5.70 -0.15
CA ALA A 66 -11.15 6.17 1.13
C ALA A 66 -11.74 7.56 1.39
N PRO A 67 -12.94 7.65 1.98
CA PRO A 67 -13.62 8.92 2.15
C PRO A 67 -12.86 9.81 3.11
N ARG A 68 -12.92 11.12 2.86
CA ARG A 68 -12.33 12.13 3.72
C ARG A 68 -12.96 12.12 5.11
N LEU A 69 -12.12 12.21 6.15
CA LEU A 69 -12.56 12.46 7.52
C LEU A 69 -12.82 13.95 7.74
N GLU A 70 -13.98 14.26 8.33
CA GLU A 70 -14.29 15.63 8.74
C GLU A 70 -13.39 16.07 9.88
N SER A 71 -12.94 17.32 9.80
CA SER A 71 -12.05 17.90 10.79
C SER A 71 -12.41 19.37 10.96
N PRO A 72 -12.76 19.82 12.19
CA PRO A 72 -13.19 21.18 12.43
C PRO A 72 -11.98 22.13 12.38
N ASP A 73 -11.69 22.63 11.18
CA ASP A 73 -10.65 23.62 10.93
C ASP A 73 -10.95 24.91 11.72
N ARG A 74 -10.04 25.29 12.62
CA ARG A 74 -10.09 26.58 13.35
C ARG A 74 -9.34 27.71 12.65
N VAL A 75 -8.57 27.35 11.62
CA VAL A 75 -7.83 28.24 10.72
C VAL A 75 -7.91 27.65 9.31
N PRO A 76 -7.75 28.45 8.24
CA PRO A 76 -7.69 27.92 6.88
C PRO A 76 -6.59 26.86 6.74
N ARG A 77 -6.97 25.67 6.24
CA ARG A 77 -6.05 24.54 6.06
C ARG A 77 -5.23 24.68 4.78
N TRP A 78 -3.94 24.34 4.86
CA TRP A 78 -3.03 24.22 3.71
C TRP A 78 -2.53 22.79 3.48
N GLU A 79 -2.88 21.86 4.37
CA GLU A 79 -2.57 20.43 4.28
C GLU A 79 -3.71 19.65 3.61
N VAL A 80 -3.44 18.41 3.21
CA VAL A 80 -4.49 17.49 2.74
C VAL A 80 -5.36 17.02 3.92
N TYR A 81 -6.56 16.55 3.59
CA TYR A 81 -7.42 15.95 4.60
C TYR A 81 -7.05 14.50 4.85
N GLU A 82 -7.20 14.09 6.11
CA GLU A 82 -7.15 12.68 6.49
C GLU A 82 -8.33 11.93 5.84
N ARG A 83 -8.14 10.64 5.61
CA ARG A 83 -9.11 9.75 4.98
C ARG A 83 -9.25 8.48 5.80
N ASP A 84 -10.41 7.88 5.73
CA ASP A 84 -10.65 6.52 6.25
C ASP A 84 -10.16 5.52 5.21
N TRP A 85 -8.99 4.91 5.45
CA TRP A 85 -8.34 4.04 4.47
C TRP A 85 -8.86 2.60 4.58
N PRO A 86 -9.44 2.02 3.52
CA PRO A 86 -9.90 0.66 3.58
C PRO A 86 -8.71 -0.29 3.65
N ARG A 87 -8.88 -1.37 4.41
CA ARG A 87 -7.87 -2.41 4.63
C ARG A 87 -8.13 -3.58 3.70
N THR A 88 -7.15 -3.89 2.87
CA THR A 88 -7.19 -5.06 2.00
C THR A 88 -6.20 -6.10 2.51
N GLU A 89 -6.71 -7.29 2.83
CA GLU A 89 -5.88 -8.44 3.12
C GLU A 89 -5.24 -8.93 1.81
N ILE A 90 -3.92 -8.75 1.70
CA ILE A 90 -3.14 -9.14 0.52
C ILE A 90 -2.79 -10.64 0.65
N GLY A 91 -2.42 -11.07 1.86
CA GLY A 91 -2.30 -12.48 2.24
C GLY A 91 -1.10 -12.73 3.15
N ASN A 92 -0.50 -13.93 3.09
CA ASN A 92 0.53 -14.35 4.04
C ASN A 92 1.90 -14.49 3.37
N ILE A 93 2.94 -13.89 3.96
CA ILE A 93 4.31 -13.93 3.45
C ILE A 93 5.29 -14.40 4.52
N TYR A 94 6.34 -15.11 4.10
CA TYR A 94 7.41 -15.55 5.00
C TYR A 94 8.52 -14.49 5.08
N ILE A 95 8.84 -14.06 6.31
CA ILE A 95 9.82 -12.99 6.58
C ILE A 95 10.90 -13.55 7.51
N GLN A 96 12.17 -13.45 7.11
CA GLN A 96 13.32 -13.85 7.93
C GLN A 96 13.64 -12.82 9.02
N LYS A 97 14.29 -13.24 10.11
CA LYS A 97 14.87 -12.34 11.10
C LYS A 97 16.00 -11.49 10.48
N GLY A 98 16.08 -10.22 10.86
CA GLY A 98 17.13 -9.29 10.47
C GLY A 98 16.65 -8.20 9.51
N GLU A 99 17.61 -7.40 9.04
CA GLU A 99 17.36 -6.31 8.10
C GLU A 99 16.97 -6.85 6.71
N GLN A 100 15.87 -6.36 6.15
CA GLN A 100 15.47 -6.62 4.78
C GLN A 100 14.56 -5.53 4.24
N PHE A 101 14.24 -5.62 2.95
CA PHE A 101 13.23 -4.78 2.32
C PHE A 101 11.92 -5.55 2.18
N ILE A 102 10.81 -4.86 2.44
CA ILE A 102 9.50 -5.23 1.92
C ILE A 102 9.23 -4.30 0.75
N SER A 103 9.09 -4.85 -0.44
CA SER A 103 8.77 -4.07 -1.64
C SER A 103 7.32 -4.31 -2.03
N PHE A 104 6.65 -3.23 -2.42
CA PHE A 104 5.31 -3.23 -2.97
C PHE A 104 5.38 -2.70 -4.39
N LYS A 105 4.79 -3.43 -5.32
CA LYS A 105 4.78 -3.11 -6.74
C LYS A 105 3.38 -3.26 -7.30
N ALA A 106 2.94 -2.26 -8.07
CA ALA A 106 1.72 -2.34 -8.85
C ALA A 106 2.06 -2.92 -10.24
N ALA A 107 1.76 -4.20 -10.44
CA ALA A 107 2.01 -4.89 -11.69
C ALA A 107 0.75 -4.83 -12.57
N ASN A 108 0.77 -4.00 -13.62
CA ASN A 108 0.31 -4.27 -15.01
C ASN A 108 -0.28 -3.03 -15.72
N GLN A 109 -0.21 -3.09 -17.07
CA GLN A 109 -0.67 -2.23 -18.16
C GLN A 109 -0.76 -0.72 -17.94
N ALA A 110 0.00 0.01 -18.77
CA ALA A 110 0.06 1.47 -18.85
C ALA A 110 -1.27 2.17 -18.51
N GLY A 111 -1.23 3.13 -17.60
CA GLY A 111 -2.38 3.99 -17.27
C GLY A 111 -2.99 3.77 -15.89
N LEU A 112 -2.36 3.00 -15.00
CA LEU A 112 -2.79 2.94 -13.59
C LEU A 112 -2.47 4.27 -12.90
N SER A 113 -3.43 5.17 -12.75
CA SER A 113 -3.23 6.45 -12.05
C SER A 113 -3.98 6.53 -10.72
N GLY A 114 -4.90 5.60 -10.47
CA GLY A 114 -5.83 5.67 -9.35
C GLY A 114 -5.43 4.93 -8.09
N LEU A 115 -4.27 4.27 -8.07
CA LEU A 115 -3.77 3.60 -6.86
C LEU A 115 -3.13 4.61 -5.91
N GLU A 116 -3.65 4.64 -4.69
CA GLU A 116 -3.11 5.41 -3.58
C GLU A 116 -2.77 4.46 -2.42
N LEU A 117 -1.50 4.41 -2.01
CA LEU A 117 -1.02 3.50 -0.96
C LEU A 117 -0.64 4.27 0.30
N LYS A 118 -1.38 4.06 1.38
CA LYS A 118 -1.15 4.69 2.68
C LYS A 118 -0.11 3.95 3.52
N SER A 119 -0.29 2.65 3.70
CA SER A 119 0.57 1.86 4.58
C SER A 119 0.55 0.38 4.25
N LEU A 120 1.59 -0.33 4.69
CA LEU A 120 1.56 -1.78 4.86
C LEU A 120 1.56 -2.13 6.35
N ILE A 121 0.61 -2.96 6.74
CA ILE A 121 0.50 -3.51 8.09
C ILE A 121 0.89 -4.98 8.00
N ILE A 122 1.91 -5.37 8.77
CA ILE A 122 2.38 -6.75 8.85
C ILE A 122 2.19 -7.29 10.27
N THR A 123 1.51 -8.44 10.38
CA THR A 123 1.23 -9.07 11.67
C THR A 123 1.73 -10.51 11.68
N LYS A 124 2.56 -10.87 12.65
CA LYS A 124 3.05 -12.26 12.77
C LYS A 124 1.89 -13.19 13.05
N ILE A 125 1.78 -14.26 12.27
CA ILE A 125 0.82 -15.34 12.51
C ILE A 125 1.45 -16.29 13.53
N LYS A 126 0.65 -16.75 14.49
CA LYS A 126 1.08 -17.65 15.58
C LYS A 126 1.70 -18.94 15.04
#